data_AF-A0A955TPN3-F1
#
_entry.id   AF-A0A955TPN3-F1
#
_cell.length_a   1.000
_cell.length_b   1.000
_cell.length_c   1.000
_cell.angle_alpha   90.00
_cell.angle_beta   90.00
_cell.angle_gamma   90.00
#
_symmetry.space_group_name_H-M   'P 1'
#
loop_
_entity.id
_entity.type
_entity.pdbx_description
1 polymer ?
#
loop_
_entity_poly.entity_id
_entity_poly.type
_entity_poly.pdbx_seq_one_letter_code
_entity_poly.pdbx_strand_id
1 'polypeptide(L)'
;LRKKIDSLAIQGHTDDQGDDIYNLQLSQERSLAVMVKTLEVIHTHAPSAYQCFQEMTAAAGRGRQDLVYETDQQVSQEKSRRVIFKLRLRSAEQQNLNARLSKHSPAA
;
A
#
# COMPACT_ATOMS: atom_id res chain seq x y z
N LEU A 1 -17.64 -1.27 0.75
CA LEU A 1 -16.24 -1.63 0.41
C LEU A 1 -15.34 -1.74 1.65
N ARG A 2 -15.37 -0.81 2.62
CA ARG A 2 -14.55 -0.87 3.86
C ARG A 2 -14.52 -2.24 4.56
N LYS A 3 -15.67 -2.88 4.77
CA LYS A 3 -15.77 -4.21 5.41
C LYS A 3 -15.07 -5.35 4.64
N LYS A 4 -14.73 -5.13 3.37
CA LYS A 4 -14.07 -6.10 2.49
C LYS A 4 -12.56 -5.86 2.37
N ILE A 5 -12.07 -4.67 2.76
CA ILE A 5 -10.64 -4.33 2.68
C ILE A 5 -10.01 -4.60 4.05
N ASP A 6 -8.91 -5.32 4.04
CA ASP A 6 -8.13 -5.64 5.22
C ASP A 6 -7.10 -4.55 5.50
N SER A 7 -6.24 -4.29 4.51
CA SER A 7 -5.17 -3.29 4.57
C SER A 7 -4.85 -2.76 3.18
N LEU A 8 -4.27 -1.56 3.10
CA LEU A 8 -3.62 -1.01 1.91
C LEU A 8 -2.13 -0.82 2.19
N ALA A 9 -1.28 -1.16 1.22
CA ALA A 9 0.13 -0.80 1.23
C ALA A 9 0.49 0.02 0.00
N ILE A 10 1.14 1.15 0.18
CA ILE A 10 1.77 1.94 -0.89
C ILE A 10 3.22 1.51 -0.94
N GLN A 11 3.61 0.79 -2.00
CA GLN A 11 4.92 0.16 -2.12
C GLN A 11 5.77 0.89 -3.15
N GLY A 12 6.89 1.47 -2.72
CA GLY A 12 7.89 2.04 -3.62
C GLY A 12 8.88 0.98 -4.09
N HIS A 13 9.25 1.02 -5.36
CA HIS A 13 10.26 0.17 -5.98
C HIS A 13 11.25 1.00 -6.80
N THR A 14 12.50 0.55 -6.85
CA THR A 14 13.55 1.11 -7.70
C THR A 14 13.87 0.16 -8.85
N ASP A 15 14.70 0.63 -9.77
CA ASP A 15 15.42 -0.25 -10.69
C ASP A 15 16.64 -0.88 -9.98
N ASP A 16 17.55 -1.42 -10.80
CA ASP A 16 18.78 -2.08 -10.37
C ASP A 16 19.99 -1.14 -10.26
N GLN A 17 19.80 0.18 -10.37
CA GLN A 17 20.89 1.16 -10.30
C GLN A 17 21.10 1.65 -8.86
N GLY A 18 22.34 1.71 -8.42
CA GLY A 18 22.71 2.09 -7.04
C GLY A 18 22.72 0.91 -6.06
N ASP A 19 23.22 1.14 -4.85
CA ASP A 19 23.32 0.10 -3.83
C ASP A 19 21.98 -0.21 -3.13
N ASP A 20 21.96 -1.31 -2.39
CA ASP A 20 20.75 -1.85 -1.74
C ASP A 20 20.18 -0.91 -0.68
N ILE A 21 21.05 -0.26 0.10
CA ILE A 21 20.64 0.61 1.19
C ILE A 21 20.03 1.89 0.62
N TYR A 22 20.71 2.49 -0.34
CA TYR A 22 20.23 3.64 -1.09
C TYR A 22 18.88 3.36 -1.73
N ASN A 23 18.74 2.25 -2.45
CA ASN A 23 17.50 1.89 -3.12
C ASN A 23 16.36 1.63 -2.12
N LEU A 24 16.65 0.98 -1.00
CA LEU A 24 15.66 0.77 0.05
C LEU A 24 15.18 2.10 0.63
N GLN A 25 16.09 3.02 0.97
CA GLN A 25 15.75 4.36 1.48
C GLN A 25 14.96 5.17 0.46
N LEU A 26 15.44 5.26 -0.78
CA LEU A 26 14.78 5.98 -1.86
C LEU A 26 13.34 5.48 -2.10
N SER A 27 13.17 4.15 -2.12
CA SER A 27 11.86 3.55 -2.31
C SER A 27 10.90 3.83 -1.14
N GLN A 28 11.41 3.86 0.09
CA GLN A 28 10.63 4.19 1.29
C GLN A 28 10.17 5.65 1.24
N GLU A 29 11.07 6.59 0.94
CA GLU A 29 10.77 8.02 0.82
C GLU A 29 9.72 8.29 -0.27
N ARG A 30 9.88 7.68 -1.45
CA ARG A 30 8.91 7.78 -2.55
C ARG A 30 7.53 7.26 -2.15
N SER A 31 7.47 6.12 -1.45
CA SER A 31 6.20 5.56 -0.99
C SER A 31 5.51 6.46 0.04
N LEU A 32 6.29 7.06 0.95
CA LEU A 32 5.78 8.00 1.96
C LEU A 32 5.27 9.29 1.31
N ALA A 33 6.01 9.85 0.34
CA ALA A 33 5.59 11.04 -0.39
C ALA A 33 4.23 10.84 -1.09
N VAL A 34 4.01 9.66 -1.70
CA VAL A 34 2.72 9.30 -2.30
C VAL A 34 1.62 9.18 -1.24
N MET A 35 1.90 8.58 -0.09
CA MET A 35 0.94 8.50 1.02
C MET A 35 0.53 9.88 1.52
N VAL A 36 1.50 10.77 1.77
CA VAL A 36 1.25 12.15 2.20
C VAL A 36 0.41 12.89 1.17
N LYS A 37 0.78 12.80 -0.12
CA LYS A 37 0.02 13.46 -1.18
C LYS A 37 -1.41 12.92 -1.28
N THR A 38 -1.58 11.62 -1.09
CA THR A 38 -2.92 10.99 -1.11
C THR A 38 -3.77 11.49 0.06
N LEU A 39 -3.19 11.64 1.26
CA LEU A 39 -3.88 12.20 2.42
C LEU A 39 -4.33 13.65 2.18
N GLU A 40 -3.51 14.49 1.55
CA GLU A 40 -3.90 15.86 1.16
C GLU A 40 -5.10 15.88 0.20
N VAL A 41 -5.06 15.01 -0.83
CA VAL A 41 -6.14 14.88 -1.81
C VAL A 41 -7.42 14.39 -1.14
N ILE A 42 -7.33 13.39 -0.26
CA ILE A 42 -8.48 12.88 0.49
C ILE A 42 -9.03 13.94 1.44
N HIS A 43 -8.17 14.71 2.12
CA HIS A 43 -8.62 15.79 3.00
C HIS A 43 -9.47 16.82 2.24
N THR A 44 -9.07 17.13 1.01
CA THR A 44 -9.77 18.09 0.14
C THR A 44 -11.07 17.54 -0.44
N HIS A 45 -11.04 16.31 -0.98
CA HIS A 45 -12.13 15.78 -1.81
C HIS A 45 -13.04 14.76 -1.12
N ALA A 46 -12.56 14.12 -0.05
CA ALA A 46 -13.29 13.09 0.69
C ALA A 46 -12.90 13.09 2.19
N PRO A 47 -13.09 14.21 2.91
CA PRO A 47 -12.59 14.37 4.28
C PRO A 47 -13.10 13.29 5.24
N SER A 48 -14.33 12.79 5.04
CA SER A 48 -14.90 11.68 5.84
C SER A 48 -14.16 10.34 5.68
N ALA A 49 -13.37 10.18 4.61
CA ALA A 49 -12.56 9.00 4.37
C ALA A 49 -11.12 9.11 4.91
N TYR A 50 -10.69 10.31 5.35
CA TYR A 50 -9.31 10.59 5.75
C TYR A 50 -8.81 9.64 6.82
N GLN A 51 -9.50 9.58 7.96
CA GLN A 51 -9.10 8.73 9.09
C GLN A 51 -9.09 7.25 8.71
N CYS A 52 -10.11 6.79 7.98
CA CYS A 52 -10.18 5.41 7.52
C CYS A 52 -9.01 5.06 6.59
N PHE A 53 -8.64 5.95 5.67
CA PHE A 53 -7.51 5.73 4.78
C PHE A 53 -6.19 5.69 5.56
N GLN A 54 -5.98 6.65 6.47
CA GLN A 54 -4.78 6.74 7.30
C GLN A 54 -4.58 5.48 8.15
N GLU A 55 -5.63 5.00 8.82
CA GLU A 55 -5.56 3.82 9.70
C GLU A 55 -5.30 2.50 8.94
N MET A 56 -5.75 2.41 7.69
CA MET A 56 -5.66 1.18 6.90
C MET A 56 -4.42 1.11 6.01
N THR A 57 -3.68 2.21 5.87
CA THR A 57 -2.63 2.35 4.86
C THR A 57 -1.25 2.42 5.48
N ALA A 58 -0.33 1.61 4.97
CA ALA A 58 1.10 1.72 5.27
C ALA A 58 1.89 2.11 4.02
N ALA A 59 2.94 2.91 4.18
CA ALA A 59 3.92 3.19 3.14
C ALA A 59 5.18 2.32 3.37
N ALA A 60 5.65 1.61 2.35
CA ALA A 60 6.78 0.71 2.45
C ALA A 60 7.72 0.81 1.25
N GLY A 61 9.02 0.87 1.52
CA GLY A 61 10.08 0.71 0.53
C GLY A 61 10.41 -0.75 0.27
N ARG A 62 10.61 -1.10 -1.00
CA ARG A 62 11.02 -2.44 -1.45
C ARG A 62 12.40 -2.45 -2.10
N GLY A 63 13.01 -1.27 -2.28
CA GLY A 63 14.25 -1.10 -3.04
C GLY A 63 14.15 -1.74 -4.42
N ARG A 64 15.22 -2.43 -4.83
CA ARG A 64 15.30 -3.17 -6.10
C ARG A 64 14.61 -4.54 -6.08
N GLN A 65 13.81 -4.85 -5.05
CA GLN A 65 13.04 -6.10 -5.05
C GLN A 65 11.93 -6.05 -6.09
N ASP A 66 11.61 -7.22 -6.65
CA ASP A 66 10.54 -7.39 -7.64
C ASP A 66 10.81 -6.58 -8.93
N LEU A 67 12.04 -6.67 -9.47
CA LEU A 67 12.40 -6.09 -10.77
C LEU A 67 11.50 -6.62 -11.88
N VAL A 68 11.20 -5.74 -12.83
CA VAL A 68 10.46 -6.09 -14.04
C VAL A 68 11.46 -6.33 -15.15
N TYR A 69 11.34 -7.45 -15.85
CA TYR A 69 12.23 -7.83 -16.93
C TYR A 69 11.50 -7.69 -18.28
N GLU A 70 12.24 -7.27 -19.30
CA GLU A 70 11.81 -7.34 -20.69
C GLU A 70 11.88 -8.79 -21.20
N THR A 71 11.39 -9.03 -22.43
CA THR A 71 11.34 -10.37 -23.03
C THR A 71 12.70 -11.02 -23.23
N ASP A 72 13.75 -10.22 -23.36
CA ASP A 72 15.15 -10.64 -23.53
C ASP A 72 15.89 -10.86 -22.19
N GLN A 73 15.15 -10.88 -21.07
CA GLN A 73 15.66 -11.01 -19.70
C GLN A 73 16.50 -9.82 -19.21
N GLN A 74 16.51 -8.70 -19.92
CA GLN A 74 17.10 -7.46 -19.40
C GLN A 74 16.15 -6.77 -18.44
N VAL A 75 16.69 -6.07 -17.45
CA VAL A 75 15.87 -5.30 -16.50
C VAL A 75 15.23 -4.13 -17.23
N SER A 76 13.90 -4.06 -17.15
CA SER A 76 13.15 -2.88 -17.53
C SER A 76 13.23 -1.86 -16.41
N GLN A 77 14.19 -0.95 -16.48
CA GLN A 77 14.40 0.05 -15.43
C GLN A 77 13.17 0.96 -15.27
N GLU A 78 12.57 1.39 -16.38
CA GLU A 78 11.37 2.22 -16.37
C GLU A 78 10.21 1.52 -15.63
N LYS A 79 9.90 0.27 -16.01
CA LYS A 79 8.83 -0.49 -15.37
C LYS A 79 9.17 -0.87 -13.93
N SER A 80 10.44 -0.98 -13.59
CA SER A 80 10.89 -1.29 -12.22
C SER A 80 10.70 -0.09 -11.28
N ARG A 81 10.99 1.13 -11.73
CA ARG A 81 10.80 2.39 -10.98
C ARG A 81 9.31 2.75 -10.84
N ARG A 82 8.62 2.16 -9.86
CA ARG A 82 7.17 2.33 -9.69
C ARG A 82 6.75 2.51 -8.23
N VAL A 83 5.53 3.01 -8.05
CA VAL A 83 4.82 2.95 -6.76
C VAL A 83 3.51 2.17 -6.97
N ILE A 84 3.25 1.16 -6.16
CA ILE A 84 2.07 0.29 -6.26
C ILE A 84 1.14 0.51 -5.06
N PHE A 85 -0.15 0.65 -5.33
CA PHE A 85 -1.20 0.52 -4.32
C PHE A 85 -1.64 -0.95 -4.22
N LYS A 86 -1.25 -1.63 -3.15
CA LYS A 86 -1.54 -3.04 -2.91
C LYS A 86 -2.66 -3.19 -1.88
N LEU A 87 -3.85 -3.54 -2.35
CA LEU A 87 -5.00 -3.79 -1.49
C LEU A 87 -5.03 -5.26 -1.09
N ARG A 88 -5.14 -5.53 0.22
CA ARG A 88 -5.49 -6.85 0.75
C ARG A 88 -6.98 -6.86 1.06
N LEU A 89 -7.68 -7.89 0.58
CA LEU A 89 -9.10 -8.09 0.86
C LEU A 89 -9.27 -9.11 1.97
N ARG A 90 -10.26 -8.89 2.84
CA ARG A 90 -10.65 -9.84 3.88
C ARG A 90 -11.31 -11.05 3.24
N SER A 91 -11.00 -12.24 3.72
CA SER A 91 -11.68 -13.47 3.29
C SER A 91 -13.17 -13.44 3.69
N ALA A 92 -13.99 -14.26 3.01
CA ALA A 92 -15.40 -14.41 3.38
C ALA A 92 -15.58 -14.93 4.81
N GLU A 93 -14.68 -15.79 5.28
CA GLU A 93 -14.66 -16.32 6.64
C GLU A 93 -14.38 -15.22 7.68
N GLN A 94 -13.37 -14.37 7.44
CA GLN A 94 -13.07 -13.23 8.30
C GLN A 94 -14.25 -12.24 8.36
N GLN A 95 -14.94 -12.03 7.25
CA GLN A 95 -16.14 -11.18 7.21
C GLN A 95 -17.28 -11.77 8.06
N ASN A 96 -17.51 -13.08 7.97
CA ASN A 96 -18.53 -13.76 8.77
C ASN A 96 -18.20 -13.79 10.27
N LEU A 97 -16.94 -14.02 10.62
CA LEU A 97 -16.48 -14.00 12.02
C LEU A 97 -16.69 -12.61 12.64
N ASN A 98 -16.25 -11.55 11.94
CA ASN A 98 -16.44 -10.16 12.41
C ASN A 98 -17.92 -9.81 12.59
N ALA A 99 -18.79 -10.28 11.69
CA ALA A 99 -20.24 -10.07 11.79
C ALA A 99 -20.88 -10.82 12.98
N ARG A 100 -20.31 -11.95 13.40
CA ARG A 100 -20.76 -12.69 14.59
C ARG A 100 -20.28 -12.02 15.88
N LEU A 101 -19.02 -11.59 15.92
CA LEU A 101 -18.43 -10.88 17.05
C LEU A 101 -19.15 -9.54 17.31
N SER A 102 -19.46 -8.77 16.27
CA SER A 102 -20.18 -7.50 16.42
C SER A 102 -21.61 -7.64 16.95
N LYS A 103 -22.23 -8.83 16.85
CA LYS A 103 -23.58 -9.10 17.38
C LYS A 103 -23.58 -9.49 18.86
N HIS A 104 -22.42 -9.84 19.42
CA HIS A 104 -22.27 -10.34 20.80
C HIS A 104 -21.47 -9.40 21.71
N SER A 105 -21.04 -8.23 21.23
CA SER A 105 -20.56 -7.17 22.12
C SER A 105 -21.74 -6.60 22.91
N PRO A 106 -21.78 -6.74 24.25
CA PRO A 106 -22.77 -6.02 25.04
C PRO A 106 -22.53 -4.52 24.86
N ALA A 107 -23.60 -3.76 24.65
CA ALA A 107 -23.54 -2.31 24.68
C ALA A 107 -22.99 -1.89 26.05
N ALA A 108 -21.82 -1.24 26.04
CA ALA A 108 -21.29 -0.53 27.19
C ALA A 108 -21.92 0.86 27.25
#